data_AF-A0A7X6XB71-F1
#
_entry.id   AF-A0A7X6XB71-F1
#
_cell.length_a   1.000
_cell.length_b   1.000
_cell.length_c   1.000
_cell.angle_alpha   90.00
_cell.angle_beta   90.00
_cell.angle_gamma   90.00
#
_symmetry.space_group_name_H-M   'P 1'
#
loop_
_entity.id
_entity.type
_entity.pdbx_description
1 polymer ?
#
loop_
_entity_poly.entity_id
_entity_poly.type
_entity_poly.pdbx_seq_one_letter_code
_entity_poly.pdbx_strand_id
1 'polypeptide(L)'
;MKIIQENECYVQGADLEHLICNDENFPTSIYFEAYENTTKLNKLNDFVKITTAKAIEYLKNSDKIMDFDYLNSLSIIELYDLEKYIKREMADVYDSDEVLNNDEKASVKIKAYKELRRREYELNQIREMIAFKKGKSKLAYPSNIYMPICEDEETNSMTIEEYASRMDNENYLKLFRKNNQVK
;
A
#
# COMPACT_ATOMS: atom_id res chain seq x y z
N MET A 1 -4.72 3.18 3.00
CA MET A 1 -3.94 4.21 2.32
C MET A 1 -3.84 5.49 3.14
N LYS A 2 -2.77 6.28 2.97
CA LYS A 2 -2.78 7.73 3.27
C LYS A 2 -3.06 8.54 2.01
N ILE A 3 -3.73 9.67 2.19
CA ILE A 3 -4.05 10.63 1.15
C ILE A 3 -3.65 12.01 1.66
N ILE A 4 -2.78 12.70 0.94
CA ILE A 4 -2.24 13.99 1.37
C ILE A 4 -2.33 14.98 0.21
N GLN A 5 -3.45 15.67 0.12
CA GLN A 5 -3.76 16.59 -0.98
C GLN A 5 -4.19 17.95 -0.42
N GLU A 6 -3.76 19.04 -1.05
CA GLU A 6 -4.20 20.41 -0.72
C GLU A 6 -4.12 20.79 0.77
N ASN A 7 -3.05 20.36 1.47
CA ASN A 7 -2.85 20.49 2.92
C ASN A 7 -3.80 19.69 3.82
N GLU A 8 -4.66 18.86 3.24
CA GLU A 8 -5.47 17.91 3.98
C GLU A 8 -4.78 16.55 4.03
N CYS A 9 -4.97 15.84 5.14
CA CYS A 9 -4.42 14.52 5.35
C CYS A 9 -5.53 13.59 5.79
N TYR A 10 -5.69 12.48 5.08
CA TYR A 10 -6.65 11.44 5.38
C TYR A 10 -5.94 10.10 5.48
N VAL A 11 -6.34 9.28 6.44
CA VAL A 11 -5.84 7.90 6.59
C VAL A 11 -7.02 6.98 6.79
N GLN A 12 -7.05 5.88 6.04
CA GLN A 12 -8.08 4.86 6.21
C GLN A 12 -7.93 4.15 7.56
N GLY A 13 -9.05 3.82 8.21
CA GLY A 13 -9.06 3.21 9.55
C GLY A 13 -8.26 1.92 9.66
N ALA A 14 -8.33 1.04 8.66
CA ALA A 14 -7.54 -0.19 8.59
C ALA A 14 -6.02 0.07 8.63
N ASP A 15 -5.56 1.17 8.04
CA ASP A 15 -4.15 1.54 8.01
C ASP A 15 -3.70 2.18 9.31
N LEU A 16 -4.60 2.91 9.98
CA LEU A 16 -4.35 3.36 11.35
C LEU A 16 -4.17 2.17 12.29
N GLU A 17 -5.03 1.15 12.20
CA GLU A 17 -4.87 -0.09 12.96
C GLU A 17 -3.55 -0.79 12.61
N HIS A 18 -3.19 -0.87 11.32
CA HIS A 18 -1.90 -1.42 10.89
C HIS A 18 -0.72 -0.69 11.54
N LEU A 19 -0.74 0.65 11.54
CA LEU A 19 0.32 1.45 12.18
C LEU A 19 0.37 1.25 13.69
N ILE A 20 -0.77 1.26 14.38
CA ILE A 20 -0.84 1.07 15.83
C ILE A 20 -0.22 -0.27 16.25
N CYS A 21 -0.47 -1.33 15.47
CA CYS A 21 0.04 -2.66 15.80
C CYS A 21 1.50 -2.88 15.39
N ASN A 22 2.03 -2.15 14.41
CA ASN A 22 3.32 -2.47 13.78
C ASN A 22 4.37 -1.36 13.87
N ASP A 23 4.02 -0.14 14.29
CA ASP A 23 4.96 0.96 14.48
C ASP A 23 5.17 1.30 15.97
N GLU A 24 6.36 0.95 16.47
CA GLU A 24 6.79 1.28 17.84
C GLU A 24 6.94 2.79 18.09
N ASN A 25 7.08 3.59 17.03
CA ASN A 25 7.19 5.06 17.10
C ASN A 25 5.89 5.77 16.72
N PHE A 26 4.75 5.06 16.70
CA PHE A 26 3.47 5.64 16.33
C PHE A 26 3.10 6.83 17.25
N PRO A 27 2.85 8.03 16.70
CA PRO A 27 2.48 9.18 17.50
C PRO A 27 1.10 9.00 18.15
N THR A 28 1.05 9.06 19.48
CA THR A 28 -0.21 8.98 20.23
C THR A 28 -1.22 10.07 19.87
N SER A 29 -0.76 11.22 19.37
CA SER A 29 -1.65 12.27 18.85
C SER A 29 -2.54 11.80 17.70
N ILE A 30 -2.05 10.89 16.84
CA ILE A 30 -2.85 10.30 15.74
C ILE A 30 -3.94 9.40 16.32
N TYR A 31 -3.62 8.61 17.35
CA TYR A 31 -4.58 7.75 18.02
C TYR A 31 -5.77 8.55 18.57
N PHE A 32 -5.49 9.65 19.28
CA PHE A 32 -6.54 10.49 19.87
C PHE A 32 -7.39 11.19 18.80
N GLU A 33 -6.78 11.76 17.76
CA GLU A 33 -7.56 12.35 16.67
C GLU A 33 -8.42 11.31 15.94
N ALA A 34 -7.90 10.10 15.72
CA ALA A 34 -8.68 9.03 15.14
C ALA A 34 -9.86 8.66 16.04
N TYR A 35 -9.63 8.48 17.34
CA TYR A 35 -10.67 8.15 18.31
C TYR A 35 -11.73 9.26 18.47
N GLU A 36 -11.34 10.53 18.47
CA GLU A 36 -12.25 11.67 18.61
C GLU A 36 -13.10 11.90 17.35
N ASN A 37 -12.49 11.81 16.16
CA ASN A 37 -13.21 11.90 14.90
C ASN A 37 -14.06 10.67 14.60
N THR A 38 -13.74 9.54 15.22
CA THR A 38 -14.52 8.30 15.15
C THR A 38 -15.14 8.03 16.50
N THR A 39 -16.24 8.72 16.83
CA THR A 39 -17.15 8.29 17.92
C THR A 39 -17.58 6.81 17.78
N LYS A 40 -17.29 6.16 16.64
CA LYS A 40 -17.23 4.72 16.43
C LYS A 40 -16.05 4.37 15.51
N LEU A 41 -14.96 3.82 16.02
CA LEU A 41 -13.91 3.07 15.27
C LEU A 41 -14.47 1.82 14.51
N ASN A 42 -15.78 1.73 14.29
CA ASN A 42 -16.45 0.53 13.79
C ASN A 42 -16.35 0.36 12.27
N LYS A 43 -15.60 1.21 11.56
CA LYS A 43 -15.48 1.14 10.10
C LYS A 43 -14.03 1.32 9.67
N LEU A 44 -13.30 0.21 9.63
CA LEU A 44 -11.94 0.11 9.07
C LEU A 44 -11.85 0.62 7.61
N ASN A 45 -12.98 0.76 6.92
CA ASN A 45 -13.07 1.23 5.55
C ASN A 45 -13.24 2.75 5.41
N ASP A 46 -13.48 3.47 6.51
CA ASP A 46 -13.67 4.92 6.46
C ASP A 46 -12.32 5.65 6.55
N PHE A 47 -12.24 6.80 5.89
CA PHE A 47 -11.09 7.70 5.98
C PHE A 47 -11.26 8.70 7.12
N VAL A 48 -10.26 8.78 7.98
CA VAL A 48 -10.17 9.72 9.10
C VAL A 48 -9.33 10.92 8.67
N LYS A 49 -9.85 12.14 8.87
CA LYS A 49 -9.10 13.36 8.66
C LYS A 49 -8.14 13.60 9.82
N ILE A 50 -6.87 13.83 9.51
CA ILE A 50 -5.80 14.13 10.45
C ILE A 50 -5.50 15.62 10.38
N THR A 51 -5.51 16.29 11.52
CA THR A 51 -5.38 17.75 11.62
C THR A 51 -4.13 18.20 12.36
N THR A 52 -3.56 17.35 13.21
CA THR A 52 -2.36 17.70 13.99
C THR A 52 -1.13 17.79 13.07
N ALA A 53 -0.45 18.93 13.07
CA ALA A 53 0.71 19.16 12.20
C ALA A 53 1.82 18.08 12.35
N LYS A 54 2.15 17.68 13.59
CA LYS A 54 3.14 16.61 13.85
C LYS A 54 2.70 15.25 13.32
N ALA A 55 1.41 14.96 13.41
CA ALA A 55 0.82 13.73 12.88
C ALA A 55 0.91 13.71 11.35
N ILE A 56 0.56 14.82 10.70
CA ILE A 56 0.67 14.98 9.26
C ILE A 56 2.13 14.83 8.81
N GLU A 57 3.08 15.45 9.51
CA GLU A 57 4.52 15.33 9.20
C GLU A 57 5.01 13.88 9.31
N TYR A 58 4.62 13.18 10.37
CA TYR A 58 4.90 11.75 10.52
C TYR A 58 4.33 10.93 9.36
N LEU A 59 3.07 11.16 8.98
CA LEU A 59 2.42 10.41 7.89
C LEU A 59 3.03 10.72 6.53
N LYS A 60 3.45 11.96 6.28
CA LYS A 60 4.20 12.34 5.07
C LYS A 60 5.50 11.54 4.95
N ASN A 61 6.23 11.42 6.04
CA ASN A 61 7.53 10.75 6.08
C ASN A 61 7.45 9.22 6.26
N SER A 62 6.27 8.67 6.54
CA SER A 62 6.08 7.24 6.78
C SER A 62 6.01 6.45 5.48
N ASP A 63 6.87 5.44 5.32
CA ASP A 63 6.83 4.43 4.27
C ASP A 63 5.99 3.19 4.67
N LYS A 64 5.49 3.16 5.90
CA LYS A 64 4.76 2.02 6.48
C LYS A 64 3.31 1.91 6.00
N ILE A 65 2.79 2.97 5.40
CA ILE A 65 1.47 2.98 4.79
C ILE A 65 1.56 3.50 3.36
N MET A 66 0.78 2.88 2.47
CA MET A 66 0.82 3.21 1.06
C MET A 66 0.23 4.60 0.79
N ASP A 67 0.93 5.35 -0.05
CA ASP A 67 0.52 6.68 -0.51
C ASP A 67 -0.44 6.57 -1.71
N PHE A 68 -1.61 7.21 -1.58
CA PHE A 68 -2.63 7.21 -2.62
C PHE A 68 -2.14 7.89 -3.90
N ASP A 69 -1.44 9.02 -3.81
CA ASP A 69 -1.01 9.77 -5.00
C ASP A 69 0.04 8.98 -5.78
N TYR A 70 0.95 8.30 -5.06
CA TYR A 70 1.89 7.38 -5.68
C TYR A 70 1.15 6.27 -6.44
N LEU A 71 0.27 5.53 -5.76
CA LEU A 71 -0.46 4.43 -6.39
C LEU A 71 -1.39 4.90 -7.51
N ASN A 72 -1.99 6.08 -7.38
CA ASN A 72 -2.87 6.66 -8.38
C ASN A 72 -2.08 7.21 -9.59
N SER A 73 -0.80 7.56 -9.43
CA SER A 73 0.05 7.95 -10.57
C SER A 73 0.40 6.79 -11.49
N LEU A 74 0.33 5.54 -10.99
CA LEU A 74 0.59 4.34 -11.78
C LEU A 74 -0.59 4.01 -12.70
N SER A 75 -0.29 3.50 -13.89
CA SER A 75 -1.29 2.89 -14.78
C SER A 75 -1.82 1.57 -14.22
N ILE A 76 -2.95 1.09 -14.73
CA ILE A 76 -3.51 -0.22 -14.34
C ILE A 76 -2.51 -1.36 -14.61
N ILE A 77 -1.75 -1.28 -15.71
CA ILE A 77 -0.73 -2.29 -16.07
C ILE A 77 0.40 -2.28 -15.04
N GLU A 78 0.92 -1.10 -14.69
CA GLU A 78 1.97 -0.97 -13.68
C GLU A 78 1.52 -1.46 -12.29
N LEU A 79 0.24 -1.27 -11.95
CA LEU A 79 -0.33 -1.82 -10.71
C LEU A 79 -0.40 -3.35 -10.74
N TYR A 80 -0.73 -3.98 -11.87
CA TYR A 80 -0.67 -5.43 -12.01
C TYR A 80 0.75 -5.97 -11.92
N ASP A 81 1.73 -5.25 -12.48
CA ASP A 81 3.14 -5.61 -12.37
C ASP A 81 3.63 -5.53 -10.93
N LEU A 82 3.21 -4.48 -10.21
CA LEU A 82 3.49 -4.33 -8.78
C LEU A 82 2.82 -5.44 -7.95
N GLU A 83 1.56 -5.79 -8.23
CA GLU A 83 0.88 -6.93 -7.60
C GLU A 83 1.67 -8.24 -7.83
N LYS A 84 2.13 -8.49 -9.06
CA LYS A 84 2.90 -9.70 -9.40
C LYS A 84 4.25 -9.73 -8.71
N TYR A 85 4.92 -8.58 -8.60
CA TYR A 85 6.17 -8.44 -7.86
C TYR A 85 5.97 -8.78 -6.37
N ILE A 86 4.97 -8.20 -5.72
CA ILE A 86 4.69 -8.48 -4.30
C ILE A 86 4.35 -9.95 -4.06
N LYS A 87 3.56 -10.58 -4.94
CA LYS A 87 3.27 -12.02 -4.85
C LYS A 87 4.52 -12.90 -4.95
N ARG A 88 5.49 -12.52 -5.79
CA ARG A 88 6.77 -13.24 -5.89
C ARG A 88 7.59 -13.08 -4.62
N GLU A 89 7.70 -11.86 -4.09
CA GLU A 89 8.39 -11.61 -2.82
C GLU A 89 7.77 -12.39 -1.66
N MET A 90 6.44 -12.50 -1.62
CA MET A 90 5.74 -13.35 -0.64
C MET A 90 6.06 -14.83 -0.85
N ALA A 91 6.07 -15.30 -2.10
CA ALA A 91 6.42 -16.68 -2.42
C ALA A 91 7.86 -17.01 -2.00
N ASP A 92 8.82 -16.10 -2.16
CA ASP A 92 10.19 -16.28 -1.71
C ASP A 92 10.28 -16.42 -0.18
N VAL A 93 9.43 -15.70 0.57
CA VAL A 93 9.31 -15.86 2.04
C VAL A 93 8.70 -17.21 2.40
N TYR A 94 7.69 -17.70 1.67
CA TYR A 94 7.13 -19.04 1.87
C TYR A 94 8.10 -20.14 1.44
N ASP A 95 8.81 -20.02 0.32
CA ASP A 95 9.77 -21.04 -0.12
C ASP A 95 11.00 -21.09 0.79
N SER A 96 11.24 -20.03 1.58
CA SER A 96 12.15 -20.07 2.72
C SER A 96 11.60 -20.86 3.92
N ASP A 97 10.48 -21.58 3.81
CA ASP A 97 9.77 -22.38 4.84
C ASP A 97 10.61 -23.41 5.62
N GLU A 98 11.88 -23.62 5.27
CA GLU A 98 12.84 -24.19 6.23
C GLU A 98 12.94 -23.34 7.52
N VAL A 99 12.77 -22.01 7.43
CA VAL A 99 12.83 -21.03 8.52
C VAL A 99 11.62 -21.15 9.48
N LEU A 100 10.42 -21.40 8.95
CA LEU A 100 9.20 -21.51 9.77
C LEU A 100 9.05 -22.91 10.41
N ASN A 101 9.53 -23.96 9.75
CA ASN A 101 9.42 -25.35 10.21
C ASN A 101 10.59 -25.87 11.07
N ASN A 102 11.78 -25.24 11.04
CA ASN A 102 12.92 -25.67 11.86
C ASN A 102 12.92 -25.06 13.28
N ASP A 103 13.79 -25.58 14.15
CA ASP A 103 14.11 -25.07 15.51
C ASP A 103 14.80 -23.69 15.50
N GLU A 104 14.47 -22.82 14.54
CA GLU A 104 14.95 -21.47 14.52
C GLU A 104 14.44 -20.66 15.71
N LYS A 105 15.27 -19.70 16.15
CA LYS A 105 14.94 -18.78 17.23
C LYS A 105 13.62 -18.07 16.91
N ALA A 106 12.73 -17.99 17.89
CA ALA A 106 11.42 -17.33 17.77
C ALA A 106 11.50 -15.92 17.16
N SER A 107 12.60 -15.19 17.37
CA SER A 107 12.83 -13.87 16.79
C SER A 107 12.91 -13.86 15.25
N VAL A 108 13.44 -14.92 14.62
CA VAL A 108 13.52 -15.03 13.16
C VAL A 108 12.13 -15.29 12.58
N LYS A 109 11.39 -16.23 13.18
CA LYS A 109 9.99 -16.51 12.81
C LYS A 109 9.11 -15.26 12.93
N ILE A 110 9.22 -14.53 14.04
CA ILE A 110 8.47 -13.27 14.25
C ILE A 110 8.80 -12.24 13.15
N LYS A 111 10.07 -12.12 12.74
CA LYS A 111 10.44 -11.20 11.65
C LYS A 111 9.83 -11.63 10.30
N ALA A 112 9.91 -12.91 9.96
CA ALA A 112 9.31 -13.43 8.73
C ALA A 112 7.79 -13.20 8.71
N TYR A 113 7.09 -13.47 9.82
CA TYR A 113 5.67 -13.18 9.94
C TYR A 113 5.34 -11.68 9.79
N LYS A 114 6.14 -10.79 10.39
CA LYS A 114 5.94 -9.34 10.24
C LYS A 114 6.11 -8.89 8.80
N GLU A 115 7.13 -9.38 8.09
CA GLU A 115 7.35 -9.07 6.68
C GLU A 115 6.22 -9.59 5.80
N LEU A 116 5.77 -10.83 6.02
CA LEU A 116 4.65 -11.39 5.28
C LEU A 116 3.38 -10.54 5.46
N ARG A 117 3.06 -10.14 6.70
CA ARG A 117 1.92 -9.26 7.00
C ARG A 117 2.04 -7.89 6.33
N ARG A 118 3.25 -7.33 6.26
CA ARG A 118 3.53 -6.09 5.53
C ARG A 118 3.27 -6.25 4.03
N ARG A 119 3.72 -7.36 3.43
CA ARG A 119 3.47 -7.65 2.00
C ARG A 119 1.99 -7.91 1.70
N GLU A 120 1.27 -8.62 2.58
CA GLU A 120 -0.19 -8.79 2.48
C GLU A 120 -0.92 -7.45 2.49
N TYR A 121 -0.49 -6.55 3.37
CA TYR A 121 -1.00 -5.19 3.45
C TYR A 121 -0.77 -4.43 2.13
N GLU A 122 0.47 -4.39 1.62
CA GLU A 122 0.81 -3.74 0.35
C GLU A 122 -0.05 -4.27 -0.81
N LEU A 123 -0.18 -5.60 -0.90
CA LEU A 123 -0.99 -6.27 -1.91
C LEU A 123 -2.47 -5.84 -1.86
N ASN A 124 -3.05 -5.73 -0.67
CA ASN A 124 -4.42 -5.28 -0.49
C ASN A 124 -4.62 -3.83 -0.95
N GLN A 125 -3.66 -2.94 -0.66
CA GLN A 125 -3.71 -1.53 -1.10
C GLN A 125 -3.59 -1.41 -2.63
N ILE A 126 -2.74 -2.22 -3.27
CA ILE A 126 -2.60 -2.25 -4.73
C ILE A 126 -3.90 -2.72 -5.38
N ARG A 127 -4.49 -3.80 -4.87
CA ARG A 127 -5.78 -4.33 -5.36
C ARG A 127 -6.91 -3.33 -5.22
N GLU A 128 -6.93 -2.61 -4.10
CA GLU A 128 -7.88 -1.53 -3.89
C GLU A 128 -7.69 -0.41 -4.92
N MET A 129 -6.46 0.00 -5.23
CA MET A 129 -6.20 0.99 -6.28
C MET A 129 -6.61 0.50 -7.68
N ILE A 130 -6.40 -0.78 -8.00
CA ILE A 130 -6.91 -1.39 -9.24
C ILE A 130 -8.44 -1.32 -9.27
N ALA A 131 -9.11 -1.67 -8.17
CA ALA A 131 -10.56 -1.58 -8.06
C ALA A 131 -11.04 -0.12 -8.19
N PHE A 132 -10.35 0.83 -7.57
CA PHE A 132 -10.62 2.26 -7.66
C PHE A 132 -10.56 2.76 -9.10
N LYS A 133 -9.47 2.49 -9.82
CA LYS A 133 -9.31 2.90 -11.23
C LYS A 133 -10.31 2.25 -12.19
N LYS A 134 -10.82 1.07 -11.85
CA LYS A 134 -11.88 0.38 -12.60
C LYS A 134 -13.29 0.79 -12.19
N GLY A 135 -13.47 1.76 -11.29
CA GLY A 135 -14.77 2.17 -10.77
C GLY A 135 -15.48 1.10 -9.93
N LYS A 136 -14.74 0.13 -9.38
CA LYS A 136 -15.24 -1.02 -8.61
C LYS A 136 -14.90 -0.95 -7.11
N SER A 137 -14.20 0.09 -6.67
CA SER A 137 -13.93 0.31 -5.26
C SER A 137 -15.23 0.44 -4.46
N LYS A 138 -15.21 -0.12 -3.24
CA LYS A 138 -16.30 0.02 -2.27
C LYS A 138 -15.97 1.02 -1.15
N LEU A 139 -14.78 1.61 -1.18
CA LEU A 139 -14.36 2.59 -0.19
C LEU A 139 -15.01 3.93 -0.49
N ALA A 140 -15.41 4.62 0.58
CA ALA A 140 -15.89 6.00 0.49
C ALA A 140 -14.70 6.95 0.62
N TYR A 141 -14.09 7.27 -0.53
CA TYR A 141 -13.00 8.25 -0.58
C TYR A 141 -13.47 9.66 -0.19
N PRO A 142 -12.63 10.47 0.46
CA PRO A 142 -12.90 11.89 0.69
C PRO A 142 -13.35 12.62 -0.58
N SER A 143 -14.36 13.49 -0.46
CA SER A 143 -15.06 14.11 -1.60
C SER A 143 -14.21 15.02 -2.47
N ASN A 144 -13.06 15.48 -1.97
CA ASN A 144 -12.08 16.30 -2.68
C ASN A 144 -11.11 15.48 -3.55
N ILE A 145 -11.16 14.15 -3.47
CA ILE A 145 -10.28 13.29 -4.27
C ILE A 145 -10.89 13.12 -5.65
N TYR A 146 -10.17 13.59 -6.66
CA TYR A 146 -10.56 13.42 -8.05
C TYR A 146 -10.53 11.93 -8.43
N MET A 147 -11.69 11.36 -8.77
CA MET A 147 -11.75 10.03 -9.38
C MET A 147 -11.29 10.13 -10.84
N PRO A 148 -10.27 9.37 -11.27
CA PRO A 148 -9.91 9.32 -12.68
C PRO A 148 -11.08 8.75 -13.47
N ILE A 149 -11.39 9.39 -14.59
CA ILE A 149 -12.37 8.90 -15.57
C ILE A 149 -11.88 7.53 -16.04
N CYS A 150 -12.75 6.51 -15.96
CA CYS A 150 -12.48 5.19 -16.52
C CYS A 150 -12.15 5.36 -18.01
N GLU A 151 -10.89 5.13 -18.39
CA GLU A 151 -10.60 4.78 -19.77
C GLU A 151 -11.14 3.36 -19.94
N ASP A 152 -12.30 3.26 -20.59
CA ASP A 152 -12.92 2.01 -20.97
C ASP A 152 -11.90 1.08 -21.66
N GLU A 153 -12.07 -0.23 -21.45
CA GLU A 153 -11.19 -1.34 -21.85
C GLU A 153 -10.96 -1.50 -23.39
N GLU A 154 -11.07 -0.46 -24.22
CA GLU A 154 -11.03 -0.56 -25.70
C GLU A 154 -9.82 0.07 -26.41
N THR A 155 -8.83 0.66 -25.73
CA THR A 155 -7.64 1.22 -26.41
C THR A 155 -6.30 0.72 -25.88
N ASN A 156 -6.12 -0.61 -25.81
CA ASN A 156 -4.88 -1.28 -26.22
C ASN A 156 -5.03 -2.79 -26.00
N SER A 157 -5.52 -3.51 -27.01
CA SER A 157 -5.39 -4.96 -27.07
C SER A 157 -3.93 -5.31 -27.42
N MET A 158 -3.01 -5.10 -26.47
CA MET A 158 -1.75 -5.83 -26.48
C MET A 158 -2.06 -7.21 -25.91
N THR A 159 -1.88 -8.24 -26.73
CA THR A 159 -2.06 -9.61 -26.28
C THR A 159 -1.06 -9.94 -25.17
N ILE A 160 -1.40 -10.88 -24.28
CA ILE A 160 -0.50 -11.35 -23.20
C ILE A 160 0.87 -11.79 -23.77
N GLU A 161 0.88 -12.26 -25.02
CA GLU A 161 2.06 -12.69 -25.77
C GLU A 161 2.95 -11.51 -26.23
N GLU A 162 2.36 -10.39 -26.66
CA GLU A 162 3.10 -9.16 -26.99
C GLU A 162 3.68 -8.49 -25.74
N TYR A 163 2.98 -8.57 -24.61
CA TYR A 163 3.49 -8.08 -23.33
C TYR A 163 4.65 -8.96 -22.80
N ALA A 164 4.52 -10.29 -22.88
CA ALA A 164 5.60 -11.22 -22.54
C ALA A 164 6.86 -11.02 -23.40
N SER A 165 6.69 -10.62 -24.66
CA SER A 165 7.80 -10.34 -25.61
C SER A 165 8.56 -9.05 -25.32
N ARG A 166 7.96 -8.08 -24.60
CA ARG A 166 8.62 -6.83 -24.17
C ARG A 166 9.34 -6.97 -22.82
N MET A 167 9.03 -8.03 -22.07
CA MET A 167 9.55 -8.30 -20.72
C MET A 167 10.91 -9.00 -20.70
N ASP A 168 11.75 -8.87 -21.74
CA ASP A 168 13.15 -9.28 -21.64
C ASP A 168 13.88 -8.40 -20.62
N ASN A 169 13.85 -8.94 -19.41
CA ASN A 169 14.42 -8.57 -18.13
C ASN A 169 15.83 -8.02 -18.23
N GLU A 170 16.05 -6.84 -17.67
CA GLU A 170 17.28 -6.44 -16.94
C GLU A 170 17.25 -4.94 -16.59
N ASN A 171 16.58 -4.11 -17.39
CA ASN A 171 16.64 -2.65 -17.25
C ASN A 171 15.62 -2.05 -16.26
N TYR A 172 14.44 -2.64 -16.08
CA TYR A 172 13.41 -2.07 -15.20
C TYR A 172 13.75 -2.24 -13.71
N LEU A 173 14.31 -3.40 -13.33
CA LEU A 173 14.79 -3.66 -11.96
C LEU A 173 15.99 -2.77 -11.57
N LYS A 174 16.81 -2.34 -12.54
CA LYS A 174 17.91 -1.40 -12.31
C LYS A 174 17.41 0.02 -11.96
N LEU A 175 16.33 0.48 -12.59
CA LEU A 175 15.70 1.78 -12.28
C LEU A 175 15.05 1.79 -10.89
N PHE A 176 14.34 0.72 -10.52
CA PHE A 176 13.67 0.61 -9.21
C PHE A 176 14.66 0.51 -8.04
N ARG A 177 15.81 -0.16 -8.24
CA ARG A 177 16.89 -0.21 -7.24
C ARG A 177 17.66 1.12 -7.13
N LYS A 178 17.77 1.89 -8.21
CA LYS A 178 18.50 3.18 -8.21
C LYS A 178 17.74 4.26 -7.43
N ASN A 179 16.41 4.27 -7.49
CA ASN A 179 15.59 5.25 -6.78
C ASN A 179 15.43 4.94 -5.28
N ASN A 180 15.68 3.69 -4.85
CA ASN A 180 15.66 3.27 -3.45
C ASN A 180 17.06 3.21 -2.80
N GLN A 181 18.09 3.75 -3.46
CA GLN A 181 19.47 3.81 -2.94
C GLN A 181 20.01 5.23 -2.69
N VAL A 182 19.17 6.26 -2.68
CA VAL A 182 19.63 7.59 -2.28
C VAL A 182 19.45 7.73 -0.76
N LYS A 183 20.56 7.51 -0.06
CA LYS A 183 20.81 7.91 1.33
C LYS A 183 20.84 9.42 1.48
#